data_AF-A0A8T1W7E1-F1
#
_entry.id   AF-A0A8T1W7E1-F1
#
_cell.length_a   1.000
_cell.length_b   1.000
_cell.length_c   1.000
_cell.angle_alpha   90.00
_cell.angle_beta   90.00
_cell.angle_gamma   90.00
#
_symmetry.space_group_name_H-M   'P 1'
#
loop_
_entity.id
_entity.type
_entity.pdbx_description
1 polymer ?
#
loop_
_entity_poly.entity_id
_entity_poly.type
_entity_poly.pdbx_seq_one_letter_code
_entity_poly.pdbx_strand_id
1 'polypeptide(L)'
;MVLNAAAKKIKMNMKLTLRRPPISYQQLTMLSKTDDNYKYAVRYYFKYYVKYPSKIQSNLPSSAYDEIMKARMHDWLHVKKLSPPQATQELKLTGKAESNAHYIEQYRKMWGDEQQRLSKADIF
;
A
#
# COMPACT_ATOMS: atom_id res chain seq x y z
N MET A 1 14.13 -11.08 22.63
CA MET A 1 14.97 -9.98 22.11
C MET A 1 14.11 -9.06 21.24
N VAL A 2 13.86 -7.83 21.68
CA VAL A 2 13.10 -6.85 20.90
C VAL A 2 14.03 -6.28 19.83
N LEU A 3 13.69 -6.45 18.55
CA LEU A 3 14.48 -5.88 17.45
C LEU A 3 14.36 -4.36 17.45
N ASN A 4 15.48 -3.65 17.32
CA ASN A 4 15.47 -2.21 17.07
C ASN A 4 14.88 -1.88 15.69
N ALA A 5 14.63 -0.60 15.41
CA ALA A 5 13.97 -0.16 14.18
C ALA A 5 14.76 -0.53 12.90
N ALA A 6 16.09 -0.43 12.93
CA ALA A 6 16.95 -0.79 11.79
C ALA A 6 16.88 -2.29 11.49
N ALA A 7 17.00 -3.12 12.53
CA ALA A 7 16.88 -4.58 12.41
C ALA A 7 15.49 -5.00 11.93
N LYS A 8 14.42 -4.35 12.41
CA LYS A 8 13.05 -4.54 11.90
C LYS A 8 12.97 -4.22 10.40
N LYS A 9 13.58 -3.12 9.94
CA LYS A 9 13.60 -2.74 8.51
C LYS A 9 14.34 -3.77 7.65
N ILE A 10 15.52 -4.23 8.09
CA ILE A 10 16.29 -5.28 7.40
C ILE A 10 15.49 -6.57 7.30
N LYS A 11 14.93 -7.04 8.42
CA LYS A 11 14.07 -8.23 8.47
C LYS A 11 12.89 -8.13 7.52
N MET A 12 12.24 -6.97 7.46
CA MET A 12 11.12 -6.72 6.55
C MET A 12 11.54 -6.85 5.09
N ASN A 13 12.64 -6.18 4.70
CA ASN A 13 13.15 -6.21 3.33
C ASN A 13 13.59 -7.62 2.90
N MET A 14 14.22 -8.37 3.81
CA MET A 14 14.58 -9.77 3.59
C MET A 14 13.33 -10.61 3.32
N LYS A 15 12.29 -10.50 4.17
CA LYS A 15 11.03 -11.23 3.98
C LYS A 15 10.33 -10.86 2.68
N LEU A 16 10.32 -9.58 2.30
CA LEU A 16 9.80 -9.12 1.00
C LEU A 16 10.58 -9.76 -0.15
N THR A 17 11.91 -9.77 -0.10
CA THR A 17 12.78 -10.34 -1.13
C THR A 17 12.52 -11.83 -1.32
N LEU A 18 12.35 -12.55 -0.21
CA LEU A 18 12.01 -13.97 -0.18
C LEU A 18 10.53 -14.27 -0.46
N ARG A 19 9.71 -13.25 -0.80
CA ARG A 19 8.27 -13.39 -1.08
C ARG A 19 7.51 -14.13 0.03
N ARG A 20 7.90 -13.95 1.30
CA ARG A 20 7.24 -14.60 2.44
C ARG A 20 5.90 -13.89 2.71
N PRO A 21 4.75 -14.57 2.70
CA PRO A 21 3.48 -13.89 2.95
C PRO A 21 3.44 -13.30 4.38
N PRO A 22 2.73 -12.18 4.60
CA PRO A 22 2.41 -11.71 5.94
C PRO A 22 1.43 -12.66 6.61
N ILE A 23 1.16 -12.44 7.90
CA ILE A 23 0.04 -13.06 8.59
C ILE A 23 -1.29 -12.72 7.89
N SER A 24 -2.34 -13.51 8.12
CA SER A 24 -3.66 -13.26 7.53
C SER A 24 -4.24 -11.94 8.06
N TYR A 25 -5.22 -11.38 7.33
CA TYR A 25 -5.91 -10.17 7.79
C TYR A 25 -6.63 -10.41 9.14
N GLN A 26 -7.24 -11.58 9.32
CA GLN A 26 -7.89 -11.97 10.58
C GLN A 26 -6.88 -12.01 11.74
N GLN A 27 -5.69 -12.57 11.51
CA GLN A 27 -4.62 -12.57 12.52
C GLN A 27 -4.12 -11.14 12.81
N LEU A 28 -4.04 -10.29 11.79
CA LEU A 28 -3.64 -8.89 11.95
C LEU A 28 -4.62 -8.11 12.81
N THR A 29 -5.93 -8.35 12.67
CA THR A 29 -6.98 -7.67 13.46
C THR A 29 -7.03 -8.12 14.92
N MET A 30 -6.49 -9.31 15.22
CA MET A 30 -6.43 -9.85 16.59
C MET A 30 -5.25 -9.30 17.41
N LEU A 31 -4.28 -8.63 16.77
CA LEU A 31 -3.12 -8.07 17.46
C LEU A 31 -3.49 -6.82 18.27
N SER A 32 -2.83 -6.63 19.42
CA SER A 32 -2.98 -5.41 20.21
C SER A 32 -2.42 -4.19 19.46
N LYS A 33 -3.24 -3.16 19.27
CA LYS A 33 -2.85 -1.92 18.58
C LYS A 33 -1.75 -1.13 19.30
N THR A 34 -1.58 -1.35 20.61
CA THR A 34 -0.56 -0.70 21.42
C THR A 34 0.79 -1.41 21.35
N ASP A 35 0.87 -2.61 20.76
CA ASP A 35 2.12 -3.37 20.62
C ASP A 35 2.96 -2.83 19.42
N ASP A 36 4.25 -2.61 19.64
CA ASP A 36 5.19 -2.27 18.57
C ASP A 36 5.33 -3.37 17.50
N ASN A 37 4.97 -4.61 17.83
CA ASN A 37 4.86 -5.70 16.87
C ASN A 37 3.65 -5.54 15.95
N TYR A 38 2.55 -4.93 16.41
CA TYR A 38 1.41 -4.60 15.56
C TYR A 38 1.81 -3.60 14.47
N LYS A 39 2.48 -2.51 14.83
CA LYS A 39 2.99 -1.52 13.85
C LYS A 39 3.88 -2.18 12.81
N TYR A 40 4.76 -3.09 13.23
CA TYR A 40 5.60 -3.87 12.32
C TYR A 40 4.76 -4.76 11.39
N ALA A 41 3.81 -5.52 11.94
CA ALA A 41 2.97 -6.45 11.22
C ALA A 41 2.11 -5.74 10.16
N VAL A 42 1.44 -4.65 10.54
CA VAL A 42 0.62 -3.82 9.64
C VAL A 42 1.48 -3.26 8.50
N ARG A 43 2.64 -2.68 8.83
CA ARG A 43 3.54 -2.12 7.81
C ARG A 43 4.04 -3.19 6.85
N TYR A 44 4.35 -4.39 7.36
CA TYR A 44 4.77 -5.50 6.51
C TYR A 44 3.64 -5.99 5.61
N TYR A 45 2.43 -6.13 6.17
CA TYR A 45 1.23 -6.55 5.45
C TYR A 45 0.98 -5.67 4.22
N PHE A 46 0.88 -4.36 4.40
CA PHE A 46 0.63 -3.43 3.28
C PHE A 46 1.78 -3.41 2.28
N LYS A 47 3.04 -3.34 2.74
CA LYS A 47 4.19 -3.35 1.81
C LYS A 47 4.24 -4.61 0.95
N TYR A 48 3.88 -5.76 1.52
CA TYR A 48 3.86 -7.01 0.77
C TYR A 48 2.85 -6.95 -0.37
N TYR A 49 1.60 -6.52 -0.11
CA TYR A 49 0.57 -6.46 -1.14
C TYR A 49 0.70 -5.27 -2.09
N VAL A 50 1.38 -4.19 -1.70
CA VAL A 50 1.81 -3.15 -2.63
C VAL A 50 2.84 -3.71 -3.62
N LYS A 51 3.83 -4.45 -3.13
CA LYS A 51 4.89 -5.05 -3.97
C LYS A 51 4.39 -6.22 -4.83
N TYR A 52 3.42 -6.99 -4.34
CA TYR A 52 2.91 -8.20 -4.97
C TYR A 52 1.39 -8.16 -5.15
N PRO A 53 0.88 -7.34 -6.08
CA PRO A 53 -0.56 -7.15 -6.29
C PRO A 53 -1.30 -8.44 -6.64
N SER A 54 -0.69 -9.31 -7.44
CA SER A 54 -1.27 -10.61 -7.83
C SER A 54 -1.38 -11.61 -6.68
N LYS A 55 -0.85 -11.30 -5.50
CA LYS A 55 -0.93 -12.14 -4.30
C LYS A 55 -2.04 -11.72 -3.33
N ILE A 56 -2.78 -10.65 -3.63
CA ILE A 56 -3.95 -10.25 -2.85
C ILE A 56 -4.92 -11.43 -2.79
N GLN A 57 -5.36 -11.79 -1.58
CA GLN A 57 -6.29 -12.90 -1.37
C GLN A 57 -7.68 -12.49 -1.86
N SER A 58 -8.37 -13.39 -2.55
CA SER A 58 -9.70 -13.13 -3.12
C SER A 58 -10.79 -12.93 -2.05
N ASN A 59 -10.61 -13.53 -0.88
CA ASN A 59 -11.55 -13.54 0.25
C ASN A 59 -11.33 -12.42 1.29
N LEU A 60 -10.55 -11.38 0.95
CA LEU A 60 -10.38 -10.25 1.86
C LEU A 60 -11.69 -9.48 2.02
N PRO A 61 -12.01 -9.01 3.24
CA PRO A 61 -13.08 -8.03 3.44
C PRO A 61 -12.84 -6.80 2.55
N SER A 62 -13.91 -6.19 2.04
CA SER A 62 -13.81 -5.00 1.16
C SER A 62 -13.00 -3.87 1.79
N SER A 63 -13.15 -3.64 3.10
CA SER A 63 -12.38 -2.65 3.84
C SER A 63 -10.87 -2.92 3.83
N ALA A 64 -10.45 -4.17 3.97
CA ALA A 64 -9.04 -4.55 3.91
C ALA A 64 -8.47 -4.33 2.50
N TYR A 65 -9.26 -4.66 1.48
CA TYR A 65 -8.91 -4.41 0.09
C TYR A 65 -8.76 -2.90 -0.18
N ASP A 66 -9.69 -2.08 0.31
CA ASP A 66 -9.63 -0.61 0.21
C ASP A 66 -8.35 -0.03 0.83
N GLU A 67 -7.95 -0.50 2.02
CA GLU A 67 -6.73 -0.05 2.67
C GLU A 67 -5.47 -0.41 1.87
N ILE A 68 -5.43 -1.62 1.28
CA ILE A 68 -4.34 -2.02 0.38
C ILE A 68 -4.30 -1.12 -0.87
N MET A 69 -5.47 -0.81 -1.45
CA MET A 69 -5.55 0.07 -2.61
C MET A 69 -5.10 1.50 -2.29
N LYS A 70 -5.50 2.05 -1.15
CA LYS A 70 -5.01 3.35 -0.66
C LYS A 70 -3.49 3.36 -0.48
N ALA A 71 -2.94 2.34 0.18
CA ALA A 71 -1.50 2.22 0.36
C ALA A 71 -0.74 2.18 -0.98
N ARG A 72 -1.32 1.48 -1.97
CA ARG A 72 -0.75 1.40 -3.32
C ARG A 72 -0.82 2.73 -4.06
N MET A 73 -1.94 3.44 -3.99
CA MET A 73 -2.09 4.77 -4.60
C MET A 73 -1.10 5.77 -4.00
N HIS A 74 -0.85 5.73 -2.69
CA HIS A 74 0.21 6.55 -2.07
C HIS A 74 1.62 6.18 -2.57
N ASP A 75 1.92 4.89 -2.74
CA ASP A 75 3.20 4.45 -3.33
C ASP A 75 3.35 4.94 -4.77
N TRP A 76 2.30 4.81 -5.58
CA TRP A 76 2.27 5.33 -6.94
C TRP A 76 2.50 6.82 -7.01
N LEU A 77 1.86 7.60 -6.13
CA LEU A 77 1.97 9.04 -6.12
C LEU A 77 3.33 9.53 -5.62
N HIS A 78 3.85 9.00 -4.52
CA HIS A 78 5.03 9.58 -3.86
C HIS A 78 6.33 8.85 -4.15
N VAL A 79 6.29 7.54 -4.41
CA VAL A 79 7.48 6.72 -4.66
C VAL A 79 7.70 6.55 -6.16
N LYS A 80 6.69 6.07 -6.88
CA LYS A 80 6.80 5.82 -8.32
C LYS A 80 6.54 7.05 -9.19
N LYS A 81 5.96 8.12 -8.62
CA LYS A 81 5.61 9.38 -9.31
C LYS A 81 4.78 9.15 -10.58
N LEU A 82 3.81 8.25 -10.51
CA LEU A 82 2.96 7.93 -11.66
C LEU A 82 2.01 9.10 -11.98
N SER A 83 1.75 9.29 -13.27
CA SER A 83 0.64 10.11 -13.75
C SER A 83 -0.69 9.35 -13.68
N PRO A 84 -1.85 10.03 -13.73
CA PRO A 84 -3.14 9.34 -13.74
C PRO A 84 -3.32 8.29 -14.85
N PRO A 85 -2.86 8.51 -16.11
CA PRO A 85 -2.86 7.46 -17.13
C PRO A 85 -2.03 6.22 -16.74
N GLN A 86 -0.83 6.42 -16.19
CA GLN A 86 0.05 5.31 -15.77
C GLN A 86 -0.55 4.52 -14.60
N ALA A 87 -1.10 5.20 -13.59
CA ALA A 87 -1.80 4.53 -12.49
C ALA A 87 -3.05 3.78 -12.95
N THR A 88 -3.75 4.30 -13.97
CA THR A 88 -4.90 3.61 -14.58
C THR A 88 -4.47 2.31 -15.27
N GLN A 89 -3.32 2.32 -15.96
CA GLN A 89 -2.75 1.12 -16.55
C GLN A 89 -2.38 0.07 -15.50
N GLU A 90 -1.75 0.49 -14.39
CA GLU A 90 -1.44 -0.39 -13.26
C GLU A 90 -2.72 -1.04 -12.69
N LEU A 91 -3.81 -0.28 -12.52
CA LEU A 91 -5.10 -0.80 -12.04
C LEU A 91 -5.72 -1.83 -12.99
N LYS A 92 -5.63 -1.64 -14.31
CA LYS A 92 -6.16 -2.60 -15.28
C LYS A 92 -5.45 -3.96 -15.17
N LEU A 93 -4.16 -3.97 -14.83
CA LEU A 93 -3.37 -5.19 -14.65
C LEU A 93 -3.69 -5.95 -13.35
N THR A 94 -4.43 -5.37 -12.41
CA THR A 94 -4.77 -6.04 -11.14
C THR A 94 -6.03 -6.90 -11.19
N GLY A 95 -6.66 -7.07 -12.36
CA GLY A 95 -7.64 -8.14 -12.62
C GLY A 95 -9.03 -7.96 -12.01
N LYS A 96 -9.33 -6.85 -11.33
CA LYS A 96 -10.68 -6.51 -10.81
C LYS A 96 -11.23 -5.26 -11.51
N ALA A 97 -11.40 -5.34 -12.84
CA ALA A 97 -11.67 -4.17 -13.69
C ALA A 97 -12.95 -3.40 -13.33
N GLU A 98 -14.00 -4.07 -12.86
CA GLU A 98 -15.30 -3.44 -12.54
C GLU A 98 -15.28 -2.59 -11.25
N SER A 99 -14.38 -2.86 -10.30
CA SER A 99 -14.27 -2.09 -9.04
C SER A 99 -13.21 -0.98 -9.07
N ASN A 100 -12.51 -0.81 -10.21
CA ASN A 100 -11.36 0.09 -10.29
C ASN A 100 -11.70 1.55 -10.64
N ALA A 101 -12.89 1.82 -11.19
CA ALA A 101 -13.29 3.18 -11.60
C ALA A 101 -13.21 4.16 -10.42
N HIS A 102 -13.71 3.75 -9.25
CA HIS A 102 -13.64 4.55 -8.03
C HIS A 102 -12.18 4.83 -7.60
N TYR A 103 -11.27 3.85 -7.67
CA TYR A 103 -9.87 4.09 -7.33
C TYR A 103 -9.15 4.97 -8.36
N ILE A 104 -9.52 4.90 -9.65
CA ILE A 104 -8.99 5.83 -10.66
C ILE A 104 -9.37 7.26 -10.31
N GLU A 105 -10.63 7.49 -9.95
CA GLU A 105 -11.11 8.81 -9.54
C GLU A 105 -10.41 9.30 -8.27
N GLN A 106 -10.30 8.46 -7.24
CA GLN A 106 -9.56 8.78 -6.03
C GLN A 106 -8.10 9.15 -6.33
N TYR A 107 -7.42 8.37 -7.19
CA TYR A 107 -6.04 8.65 -7.56
C TYR A 107 -5.91 9.99 -8.30
N ARG A 108 -6.82 10.28 -9.24
CA ARG A 108 -6.84 11.57 -9.96
C ARG A 108 -6.94 12.74 -9.00
N LYS A 109 -7.80 12.63 -7.99
CA LYS A 109 -7.94 13.65 -6.95
C LYS A 109 -6.64 13.82 -6.15
N MET A 110 -6.09 12.72 -5.63
CA MET A 110 -4.82 12.74 -4.88
C MET A 110 -3.68 13.36 -5.69
N TRP A 111 -3.60 13.02 -6.98
CA TRP A 111 -2.58 13.56 -7.88
C TRP A 111 -2.78 15.06 -8.13
N GLY A 112 -4.03 15.50 -8.37
CA GLY A 112 -4.37 16.91 -8.56
C GLY A 112 -4.05 17.76 -7.32
N ASP A 113 -4.40 17.28 -6.13
CA ASP A 113 -4.07 17.92 -4.85
C ASP A 113 -2.54 18.05 -4.68
N GLU A 114 -1.79 17.01 -5.05
CA GLU A 114 -0.32 17.03 -5.01
C GLU A 114 0.28 18.05 -6.00
N GLN A 115 -0.25 18.14 -7.22
CA GLN A 115 0.23 19.15 -8.19
C GLN A 115 -0.05 20.58 -7.72
N GLN A 116 -1.22 20.83 -7.14
CA GLN A 116 -1.53 22.15 -6.57
C GLN A 116 -0.62 22.51 -5.39
N ARG A 117 -0.20 21.53 -4.60
CA ARG A 117 0.73 21.73 -3.49
C ARG A 117 2.13 22.05 -4.00
N LEU A 118 2.61 21.32 -5.00
CA LEU A 118 3.92 21.55 -5.62
C LEU A 118 3.95 22.92 -6.32
N SER A 119 2.91 23.27 -7.08
CA SER A 119 2.86 24.56 -7.76
C SER A 119 2.86 25.76 -6.82
N LYS A 120 2.36 25.62 -5.59
CA LYS A 120 2.43 26.66 -4.54
C LYS A 120 3.79 26.70 -3.83
N ALA A 121 4.48 25.57 -3.76
CA ALA A 121 5.80 25.47 -3.14
C ALA A 121 6.90 26.10 -4.02
N ASP A 122 6.71 26.07 -5.35
CA ASP A 122 7.65 26.62 -6.34
C ASP A 122 7.52 28.16 -6.53
N ILE A 123 6.65 28.85 -5.77
CA ILE A 123 6.42 30.32 -5.86
C ILE A 123 7.23 31.10 -4.80
N PHE A 124 8.13 30.46 -4.06
CA PHE A 124 9.04 31.08 -3.08
C PHE A 124 10.49 30.65 -3.30
#